data_AF-A0A496SLV9-F1
#
_entry.id   AF-A0A496SLV9-F1
#
_cell.length_a   1.000
_cell.length_b   1.000
_cell.length_c   1.000
_cell.angle_alpha   90.00
_cell.angle_beta   90.00
_cell.angle_gamma   90.00
#
_symmetry.space_group_name_H-M   'P 1'
#
loop_
_entity.id
_entity.type
_entity.pdbx_description
1 polymer ?
#
loop_
_entity_poly.entity_id
_entity_poly.type
_entity_poly.pdbx_seq_one_letter_code
_entity_poly.pdbx_strand_id
1 'polypeptide(L)' 'LVGDVDFDSVKEKASAITPVPGGVGPMTITMLLRNTIDAAKRAHGIA' A
#
# COMPACT_ATOMS: atom_id res chain seq x y z
N LEU A 1 -6.28 -4.89 -14.78
CA LEU A 1 -6.57 -3.82 -13.80
C LEU A 1 -5.77 -2.60 -14.22
N VAL A 2 -6.38 -1.43 -14.28
CA VAL A 2 -5.73 -0.16 -14.66
C VAL A 2 -5.94 0.83 -13.52
N GLY A 3 -4.95 1.69 -13.24
CA GLY A 3 -5.03 2.73 -12.23
C GLY A 3 -5.42 4.09 -12.80
N ASP A 4 -5.43 5.12 -11.96
CA ASP A 4 -5.86 6.48 -12.36
C ASP A 4 -4.82 7.24 -13.19
N VAL A 5 -3.60 6.71 -13.28
CA VAL A 5 -2.45 7.37 -13.91
C VAL A 5 -2.09 6.67 -15.22
N ASP A 6 -1.91 7.45 -16.28
CA ASP A 6 -1.27 6.99 -17.51
C ASP A 6 0.24 6.79 -17.28
N PHE A 7 0.63 5.55 -16.99
CA PHE A 7 1.99 5.20 -16.57
C PHE A 7 3.06 5.61 -17.58
N ASP A 8 2.79 5.48 -18.89
CA ASP A 8 3.79 5.71 -19.92
C ASP A 8 4.15 7.19 -20.09
N SER A 9 3.19 8.11 -19.91
CA SER A 9 3.46 9.55 -20.03
C SER A 9 4.17 10.15 -18.82
N VAL A 10 4.16 9.46 -17.67
CA VAL A 10 4.76 9.95 -16.42
C VAL A 10 6.03 9.19 -15.98
N LYS A 11 6.30 7.98 -16.50
CA LYS A 11 7.43 7.15 -16.05
C LYS A 11 8.81 7.81 -16.19
N GLU A 12 8.99 8.69 -17.17
CA GLU A 12 10.26 9.42 -17.39
C GLU A 12 10.35 10.73 -16.61
N LYS A 13 9.22 11.20 -16.04
CA LYS A 13 9.15 12.45 -15.28
C LYS A 13 9.21 12.21 -13.78
N ALA A 14 8.66 11.10 -13.31
CA ALA A 14 8.60 10.74 -11.89
C ALA A 14 9.91 10.06 -11.44
N SER A 15 10.42 10.43 -10.26
CA SER A 15 11.57 9.76 -9.65
C SER A 15 11.23 8.36 -9.11
N ALA A 16 9.96 8.11 -8.79
CA ALA A 16 9.40 6.81 -8.44
C ALA A 16 7.92 6.75 -8.80
N ILE A 17 7.44 5.57 -9.19
CA ILE A 17 6.05 5.34 -9.58
C ILE A 17 5.58 3.97 -9.09
N THR A 18 4.38 3.91 -8.51
CA THR A 18 3.77 2.63 -8.09
C THR A 18 2.95 2.04 -9.24
N PRO A 19 3.32 0.87 -9.78
CA PRO A 19 2.60 0.28 -10.90
C PRO A 19 1.23 -0.24 -10.48
N VAL A 20 0.31 -0.30 -11.45
CA VAL A 20 -0.97 -0.99 -11.30
C VAL A 20 -1.07 -2.02 -12.44
N PRO A 21 -1.23 -3.32 -12.13
CA PRO A 21 -1.36 -3.92 -10.80
C PRO A 21 -0.02 -4.02 -10.03
N GLY A 22 -0.10 -4.32 -8.73
CA GLY A 22 1.07 -4.66 -7.89
C GLY A 22 1.58 -3.57 -6.95
N GLY A 23 1.08 -2.34 -7.05
CA GLY A 23 1.46 -1.22 -6.17
C GLY A 23 0.69 -1.20 -4.84
N VAL A 24 -0.27 -0.29 -4.73
CA VAL A 24 -0.92 0.03 -3.45
C VAL A 24 -1.82 -1.07 -2.89
N GLY A 25 -2.42 -1.91 -3.73
CA GLY A 25 -3.39 -2.93 -3.31
C GLY A 25 -2.86 -3.90 -2.23
N PRO A 26 -1.74 -4.61 -2.48
CA PRO A 26 -1.11 -5.47 -1.48
C PRO A 26 -0.70 -4.74 -0.20
N MET A 27 -0.24 -3.48 -0.32
CA MET A 27 0.14 -2.67 0.84
C MET A 27 -1.07 -2.27 1.69
N THR A 28 -2.23 -1.99 1.09
CA THR A 28 -3.47 -1.73 1.83
C THR A 28 -3.87 -2.91 2.70
N ILE A 29 -3.83 -4.13 2.13
CA ILE A 29 -4.14 -5.36 2.88
C ILE A 29 -3.13 -5.55 4.02
N THR A 30 -1.83 -5.38 3.72
CA THR A 30 -0.76 -5.54 4.72
C THR A 30 -0.91 -4.55 5.86
N MET A 31 -1.18 -3.28 5.57
CA MET A 31 -1.34 -2.24 6.59
C MET A 31 -2.60 -2.43 7.41
N LEU A 32 -3.69 -2.90 6.81
CA LEU A 32 -4.88 -3.29 7.57
C LEU A 32 -4.54 -4.38 8.59
N LEU A 33 -3.90 -5.47 8.17
CA LEU A 33 -3.55 -6.58 9.05
C LEU A 33 -2.58 -6.15 10.15
N ARG A 34 -1.57 -5.33 9.81
CA ARG A 34 -0.66 -4.75 10.79
C ARG A 34 -1.41 -3.92 11.83
N ASN A 35 -2.30 -3.03 11.40
CA ASN A 35 -3.09 -2.19 12.31
C ASN A 35 -3.99 -3.04 13.21
N THR A 36 -4.56 -4.14 12.70
CA THR A 36 -5.33 -5.10 13.48
C THR A 36 -4.48 -5.77 14.55
N ILE A 37 -3.26 -6.23 14.21
CA ILE A 37 -2.32 -6.83 15.16
C ILE A 37 -1.91 -5.82 16.23
N ASP A 38 -1.57 -4.59 15.83
CA ASP A 38 -1.17 -3.53 16.76
C ASP A 38 -2.34 -3.17 17.71
N ALA A 39 -3.58 -3.19 17.22
CA ALA A 39 -4.76 -2.99 18.06
C ALA A 39 -4.98 -4.13 19.05
N ALA A 40 -4.81 -5.38 18.62
CA ALA A 40 -4.92 -6.56 19.51
C ALA A 40 -3.83 -6.54 20.60
N LYS A 41 -2.58 -6.22 20.22
CA LYS A 41 -1.47 -6.04 21.15
C LYS A 41 -1.79 -5.01 22.25
N ARG A 42 -2.30 -3.83 21.85
CA ARG A 42 -2.74 -2.80 22.80
C ARG A 42 -3.87 -3.27 23.71
N ALA A 43 -4.87 -3.96 23.18
CA ALA A 43 -6.01 -4.47 23.94
C ALA A 43 -5.60 -5.53 24.99
N HIS A 44 -4.53 -6.27 24.73
CA HIS A 44 -4.04 -7.33 25.61
C HIS A 44 -2.78 -6.94 26.42
N GLY A 45 -2.35 -5.68 26.38
CA GLY A 45 -1.19 -5.19 27.14
C GLY A 45 0.16 -5.76 26.68
N ILE A 46 0.25 -6.19 25.42
CA ILE A 46 1.47 -6.71 24.79
C ILE A 46 2.11 -5.55 24.01
N ALA A 47 2.80 -4.66 24.71
CA ALA A 47 3.52 -3.52 24.10
C ALA A 47 5.01 -3.82 23.98
#